data_AF-A0A2X2UCB1-F1
#
_entry.id   AF-A0A2X2UCB1-F1
#
_cell.length_a   1.000
_cell.length_b   1.000
_cell.length_c   1.000
_cell.angle_alpha   90.00
_cell.angle_beta   90.00
_cell.angle_gamma   90.00
#
_symmetry.space_group_name_H-M   'P 1'
#
loop_
_entity.id
_entity.type
_entity.pdbx_description
1 polymer ?
#
loop_
_entity_poly.entity_id
_entity_poly.type
_entity_poly.pdbx_seq_one_letter_code
_entity_poly.pdbx_strand_id
1 'polypeptide(L)'
;MARREKQPVHKVVMTEGKRNIVHQLLEEYDIQTAEDIQEALKDLLGSTLKEMMEAEMDEHLGYGRSERSDSDDYRNGYKPKRINSSFGSMDIQVP
;
A
#
# COMPACT_ATOMS: atom_id res chain seq x y z
N MET A 1 20.67 -31.57 -8.31
CA MET A 1 20.54 -30.52 -7.27
C MET A 1 20.53 -29.17 -7.97
N ALA A 2 19.40 -28.45 -7.95
CA ALA A 2 19.26 -27.18 -8.65
C ALA A 2 20.09 -26.09 -7.95
N ARG A 3 20.96 -25.42 -8.71
CA ARG A 3 21.80 -24.32 -8.24
C ARG A 3 20.89 -23.10 -8.04
N ARG A 4 20.57 -22.73 -6.79
CA ARG A 4 19.86 -21.48 -6.49
C ARG A 4 20.69 -20.32 -7.03
N GLU A 5 20.19 -19.67 -8.07
CA GLU A 5 20.77 -18.42 -8.56
C GLU A 5 20.71 -17.39 -7.44
N LYS A 6 21.87 -16.76 -7.14
CA LYS A 6 21.93 -15.72 -6.10
C LYS A 6 21.14 -14.52 -6.62
N GLN A 7 20.07 -14.15 -5.92
CA GLN A 7 19.31 -12.94 -6.26
C GLN A 7 20.24 -11.72 -6.34
N PRO A 8 20.04 -10.83 -7.31
CA PRO A 8 20.86 -9.63 -7.44
C PRO A 8 20.73 -8.78 -6.18
N VAL A 9 21.86 -8.49 -5.53
CA VAL A 9 21.89 -7.63 -4.34
C VAL A 9 21.55 -6.20 -4.78
N HIS A 10 20.36 -5.73 -4.41
CA HIS A 10 19.99 -4.34 -4.62
C HIS A 10 20.83 -3.44 -3.69
N LYS A 11 21.67 -2.58 -4.27
CA LYS A 11 22.45 -1.61 -3.50
C LYS A 11 21.57 -0.42 -3.13
N VAL A 12 21.31 -0.29 -1.83
CA VAL A 12 20.49 0.82 -1.30
C VAL A 12 21.30 2.12 -1.37
N VAL A 13 20.84 3.07 -2.18
CA VAL A 13 21.33 4.45 -2.18
C VAL A 13 20.34 5.31 -1.40
N MET A 14 20.80 5.90 -0.30
CA MET A 14 20.02 6.82 0.53
C MET A 14 20.07 8.23 -0.03
N THR A 15 18.93 8.70 -0.53
CA THR A 15 18.69 10.12 -0.85
C THR A 15 17.98 10.78 0.33
N GLU A 16 17.98 12.11 0.41
CA GLU A 16 17.32 12.84 1.50
C GLU A 16 15.83 12.52 1.58
N GLY A 17 15.13 12.45 0.44
CA GLY A 17 13.72 12.04 0.40
C GLY A 17 13.49 10.62 0.94
N LYS A 18 14.38 9.66 0.64
CA LYS A 18 14.28 8.30 1.20
C LYS A 18 14.52 8.28 2.71
N ARG A 19 15.42 9.12 3.23
CA ARG A 19 15.62 9.26 4.68
C ARG A 19 14.34 9.75 5.36
N ASN A 20 13.69 10.76 4.78
CA ASN A 20 12.44 11.29 5.35
C ASN A 20 11.33 10.24 5.39
N ILE A 21 11.14 9.47 4.30
CA ILE A 21 10.15 8.39 4.25
C ILE A 21 10.45 7.30 5.29
N VAL A 22 11.74 6.92 5.43
CA VAL A 22 12.15 5.93 6.44
C VAL A 22 11.89 6.44 7.85
N HIS A 23 12.18 7.71 8.14
CA HIS A 23 11.90 8.31 9.45
C HIS A 23 10.39 8.32 9.76
N GLN A 24 9.55 8.73 8.81
CA GLN A 24 8.10 8.70 8.97
C GLN A 24 7.58 7.28 9.22
N LEU A 25 8.10 6.28 8.50
CA LEU A 25 7.76 4.87 8.71
C LEU A 25 8.13 4.38 10.12
N LEU A 26 9.32 4.74 10.62
CA LEU A 26 9.77 4.35 11.95
C LEU A 26 8.93 4.98 13.06
N GLU A 27 8.48 6.22 12.88
CA GLU A 27 7.65 6.96 13.84
C GLU A 27 6.19 6.48 13.84
N GLU A 28 5.57 6.32 12.66
CA GLU A 28 4.15 5.97 12.53
C GLU A 28 3.85 4.54 13.02
N TYR A 29 4.76 3.60 12.77
CA TYR A 29 4.57 2.19 13.08
C TYR A 29 5.27 1.71 14.36
N ASP A 30 5.90 2.61 15.13
CA ASP A 30 6.67 2.30 16.37
C ASP A 30 7.56 1.05 16.20
N ILE A 31 8.41 1.07 15.18
CA ILE A 31 9.19 -0.10 14.76
C ILE A 31 10.33 -0.37 15.75
N GLN A 32 10.34 -1.55 16.37
CA GLN A 32 11.37 -1.95 17.34
C GLN A 32 12.21 -3.14 16.85
N THR A 33 11.64 -3.99 15.99
CA THR A 33 12.25 -5.23 15.52
C THR A 33 12.27 -5.34 13.99
N ALA A 34 13.04 -6.30 13.47
CA ALA A 34 13.06 -6.59 12.05
C ALA A 34 11.74 -7.18 11.53
N GLU A 35 10.93 -7.78 12.41
CA GLU A 35 9.60 -8.32 12.08
C GLU A 35 8.60 -7.17 11.93
N ASP A 36 8.64 -6.17 12.83
CA ASP A 36 7.79 -4.97 12.75
C ASP A 36 8.01 -4.20 11.44
N ILE A 37 9.26 -4.16 10.94
CA ILE A 37 9.57 -3.57 9.62
C ILE A 37 8.80 -4.30 8.52
N GLN A 38 8.73 -5.63 8.56
CA GLN A 38 8.04 -6.42 7.53
C GLN A 38 6.53 -6.21 7.59
N GLU A 39 5.96 -6.12 8.79
CA GLU A 39 4.53 -5.82 8.97
C GLU A 39 4.19 -4.42 8.51
N ALA A 40 4.99 -3.41 8.88
CA ALA A 40 4.81 -2.04 8.43
C ALA A 40 4.89 -1.91 6.91
N LEU A 41 5.84 -2.60 6.26
CA LEU A 41 5.95 -2.60 4.79
C LEU A 41 4.76 -3.29 4.12
N LYS A 42 4.23 -4.36 4.72
CA LYS A 42 3.05 -5.07 4.22
C LYS A 42 1.80 -4.21 4.33
N ASP A 43 1.63 -3.49 5.44
CA ASP A 43 0.51 -2.58 5.65
C ASP A 43 0.60 -1.33 4.76
N LEU A 44 1.80 -0.75 4.62
CA LEU A 44 2.04 0.36 3.70
C LEU A 44 1.70 -0.03 2.25
N LEU A 45 2.07 -1.25 1.84
CA LEU A 45 1.70 -1.77 0.52
C LEU A 45 0.18 -1.93 0.38
N GLY A 46 -0.50 -2.44 1.41
CA GLY A 46 -1.96 -2.54 1.42
C GLY A 46 -2.64 -1.17 1.33
N SER A 47 -2.14 -0.21 2.09
CA SER A 47 -2.64 1.17 2.14
C SER A 47 -2.43 1.91 0.83
N THR A 48 -1.25 1.78 0.21
CA THR A 48 -0.98 2.38 -1.10
C THR A 48 -1.86 1.80 -2.20
N LEU A 49 -2.07 0.47 -2.21
CA LEU A 49 -3.00 -0.16 -3.16
C LEU A 49 -4.45 0.30 -2.95
N LYS A 50 -4.88 0.44 -1.69
CA LYS A 50 -6.21 0.97 -1.38
C LYS A 50 -6.38 2.40 -1.89
N GLU A 51 -5.41 3.26 -1.64
CA GLU A 51 -5.45 4.66 -2.08
C GLU A 51 -5.50 4.78 -3.61
N MET A 52 -4.75 3.93 -4.31
CA MET A 52 -4.83 3.86 -5.78
C MET A 52 -6.24 3.47 -6.24
N MET A 53 -6.88 2.50 -5.61
CA MET A 53 -8.25 2.09 -5.98
C MET A 53 -9.29 3.16 -5.65
N GLU A 54 -9.09 3.93 -4.58
CA GLU A 54 -9.94 5.08 -4.24
C GLU A 54 -9.84 6.18 -5.30
N ALA A 55 -8.62 6.49 -5.75
CA ALA A 55 -8.38 7.44 -6.82
C ALA A 55 -8.96 6.97 -8.16
N GLU A 56 -8.81 5.68 -8.50
CA GLU A 56 -9.46 5.09 -9.68
C GLU A 56 -10.99 5.21 -9.59
N MET A 57 -11.57 5.10 -8.39
CA MET A 57 -13.01 5.26 -8.20
C MET A 57 -13.47 6.72 -8.28
N ASP A 58 -12.68 7.67 -7.78
CA ASP A 58 -12.93 9.10 -7.97
C ASP A 58 -12.92 9.45 -9.47
N GLU A 59 -11.96 8.90 -10.24
CA GLU A 59 -11.90 9.09 -11.69
C GLU A 59 -13.08 8.42 -12.42
N HIS A 60 -13.45 7.20 -12.02
CA HIS A 60 -14.55 6.46 -12.63
C HIS A 60 -15.90 7.15 -12.47
N LEU A 61 -16.17 7.67 -11.27
CA LEU A 61 -17.42 8.36 -10.94
C LEU A 61 -17.39 9.84 -11.33
N GLY A 62 -16.20 10.43 -11.49
CA GLY A 62 -16.01 11.84 -11.82
C GLY A 62 -16.26 12.80 -10.66
N TYR A 63 -16.35 12.30 -9.43
CA TYR A 63 -16.53 13.10 -8.23
C TYR A 63 -15.87 12.45 -7.01
N GLY A 64 -15.37 13.30 -6.10
CA GLY A 64 -14.71 12.89 -4.87
C GLY A 64 -15.64 12.30 -3.83
N ARG A 65 -15.09 11.58 -2.84
CA ARG A 65 -15.89 11.08 -1.71
C ARG A 65 -16.67 12.21 -1.02
N SER A 66 -17.99 12.06 -0.95
CA SER A 66 -18.93 13.04 -0.37
C SER A 66 -19.04 14.36 -1.13
N GLU A 67 -18.50 14.45 -2.34
CA GLU A 67 -18.74 15.57 -3.24
C GLU A 67 -20.17 15.49 -3.79
N ARG A 68 -20.84 16.64 -3.90
CA ARG A 68 -22.16 16.70 -4.55
C ARG A 68 -21.95 16.58 -6.05
N SER A 69 -22.52 15.56 -6.66
CA SER A 69 -22.62 15.44 -8.11
C SER A 69 -24.06 15.18 -8.52
N ASP A 70 -24.38 15.51 -9.76
CA ASP A 70 -25.65 15.16 -10.40
C ASP A 70 -25.57 13.77 -11.06
N SER A 71 -24.64 12.90 -10.62
CA SER A 71 -24.48 11.54 -11.12
C SER A 71 -25.60 10.62 -10.62
N ASP A 72 -26.05 9.72 -11.50
CA ASP A 72 -27.01 8.67 -11.14
C ASP A 72 -26.33 7.46 -10.44
N ASP A 73 -24.99 7.39 -10.47
CA ASP A 73 -24.21 6.31 -9.85
C ASP A 73 -23.58 6.76 -8.53
N TYR A 74 -23.55 5.85 -7.55
CA TYR A 74 -23.20 6.14 -6.16
C TYR A 74 -22.22 5.11 -5.58
N ARG A 75 -21.22 5.61 -4.84
CA ARG A 75 -20.32 4.79 -4.02
C ARG A 75 -21.12 3.90 -3.05
N ASN A 76 -20.95 2.59 -3.14
CA ASN A 76 -21.72 1.60 -2.37
C ASN A 76 -20.88 0.83 -1.35
N GLY A 77 -20.15 1.58 -0.52
CA GLY A 77 -19.36 1.03 0.58
C GLY A 77 -18.06 0.37 0.12
N TYR A 78 -17.62 -0.66 0.84
CA TYR A 78 -16.35 -1.35 0.61
C TYR A 78 -16.54 -2.85 0.66
N LYS A 79 -15.70 -3.58 -0.08
CA LYS A 79 -15.65 -5.04 -0.05
C LYS A 79 -14.26 -5.54 0.37
N PRO A 80 -14.19 -6.58 1.22
CA PRO A 80 -12.91 -7.18 1.61
C PRO A 80 -12.30 -7.93 0.43
N LYS A 81 -11.00 -7.73 0.20
CA LYS A 81 -10.21 -8.45 -0.79
C LYS A 81 -8.89 -8.90 -0.19
N ARG A 82 -8.59 -10.20 -0.33
CA ARG A 82 -7.31 -10.78 0.03
C ARG A 82 -6.34 -10.71 -1.14
N ILE A 83 -5.16 -10.14 -0.91
CA ILE A 83 -4.08 -9.98 -1.90
C ILE A 83 -2.88 -10.78 -1.45
N ASN A 84 -2.32 -11.59 -2.35
CA ASN A 84 -1.09 -12.32 -2.12
C ASN A 84 0.07 -11.60 -2.81
N SER A 85 1.05 -11.14 -2.05
CA SER A 85 2.22 -10.42 -2.55
C SER A 85 3.52 -11.15 -2.17
N SER A 86 4.66 -10.64 -2.66
CA SER A 86 5.98 -11.11 -2.21
C SER A 86 6.24 -10.91 -0.72
N PHE A 87 5.53 -9.97 -0.09
CA PHE A 87 5.59 -9.68 1.35
C PHE A 87 4.55 -10.49 2.16
N GLY A 88 3.83 -11.42 1.52
CA GLY A 88 2.80 -12.25 2.14
C GLY A 88 1.37 -11.81 1.78
N SER A 89 0.39 -12.44 2.44
CA SER A 89 -1.04 -12.20 2.22
C SER A 89 -1.56 -11.07 3.10
N MET A 90 -2.22 -10.08 2.50
CA MET A 90 -2.84 -8.94 3.18
C MET A 90 -4.32 -8.85 2.83
N ASP A 91 -5.13 -8.32 3.75
CA ASP A 91 -6.55 -8.08 3.53
C ASP A 91 -6.78 -6.56 3.43
N ILE A 92 -7.39 -6.10 2.33
CA ILE A 92 -7.72 -4.69 2.11
C ILE A 92 -9.21 -4.50 1.87
N GLN A 93 -9.70 -3.28 2.08
CA GLN A 93 -11.06 -2.85 1.77
C GLN A 93 -11.05 -2.06 0.47
N VAL A 94 -11.76 -2.55 -0.55
CA VAL A 94 -11.79 -1.97 -1.90
C VAL A 94 -13.14 -1.30 -2.13
N PRO A 95 -13.17 -0.06 -2.64
CA PRO A 95 -14.41 0.66 -2.96
C PRO A 95 -15.17 0.03 -4.16
#